data_AF-A0A2R2MTQ8-F1
#
_entry.id   AF-A0A2R2MTQ8-F1
#
_cell.length_a   1.000
_cell.length_b   1.000
_cell.length_c   1.000
_cell.angle_alpha   90.00
_cell.angle_beta   90.00
_cell.angle_gamma   90.00
#
_symmetry.space_group_name_H-M   'P 1'
#
loop_
_entity.id
_entity.type
_entity.pdbx_description
1 polymer ?
#
loop_
_entity_poly.entity_id
_entity_poly.type
_entity_poly.pdbx_seq_one_letter_code
_entity_poly.pdbx_strand_id
1 'polypeptide(L)'
;MTKKRTANESQQLCTETITEKKKKKKEKKKVSSETDKVVGDSEKTSARDLALEYLKKWHENRKQWSFQKVRQVWILQHMYDTQKVPDEEFKILLEYMENSKGKARENTIKQAEVVIEKFEETDNDTAAKEGYMRARQVLQMLS
;
A
#
# COMPACT_ATOMS: atom_id res chain seq x y z
N MET A 1 -47.49 33.03 -1.06
CA MET A 1 -47.56 31.67 -0.47
C MET A 1 -46.13 31.23 -0.19
N THR A 2 -45.62 31.49 1.02
CA THR A 2 -45.36 30.47 2.08
C THR A 2 -44.32 29.42 1.66
N LYS A 3 -43.06 29.53 2.16
CA LYS A 3 -42.48 28.80 3.34
C LYS A 3 -42.02 27.37 2.92
N LYS A 4 -40.80 26.84 3.09
CA LYS A 4 -39.78 26.82 4.18
C LYS A 4 -38.44 26.32 3.55
N ARG A 5 -37.23 26.81 3.94
CA ARG A 5 -36.25 26.22 4.92
C ARG A 5 -36.18 24.68 4.86
N THR A 6 -35.01 24.05 4.67
CA THR A 6 -33.96 23.85 5.70
C THR A 6 -32.58 23.49 5.10
N ALA A 7 -31.52 23.86 5.82
CA ALA A 7 -30.08 23.71 5.52
C ALA A 7 -29.48 22.36 5.94
N ASN A 8 -28.28 22.03 5.41
CA ASN A 8 -27.19 21.20 5.97
C ASN A 8 -26.04 21.25 4.90
N GLU A 9 -24.86 21.85 5.02
CA GLU A 9 -23.79 21.81 6.05
C GLU A 9 -23.66 20.40 6.63
N SER A 10 -22.72 19.54 6.28
CA SER A 10 -21.26 19.67 6.16
C SER A 10 -20.85 18.58 5.14
N GLN A 11 -19.91 18.75 4.23
CA GLN A 11 -18.48 18.63 4.48
C GLN A 11 -17.74 19.17 3.24
N GLN A 12 -17.11 20.32 3.44
CA GLN A 12 -16.08 20.87 2.56
C GLN A 12 -14.72 20.38 3.05
N LEU A 13 -13.74 20.29 2.13
CA LEU A 13 -12.31 19.95 2.25
C LEU A 13 -11.99 18.46 2.00
N CYS A 14 -11.36 18.03 0.91
CA CYS A 14 -10.63 18.74 -0.15
C CYS A 14 -10.69 17.91 -1.44
N THR A 15 -11.38 18.42 -2.45
CA THR A 15 -11.08 18.11 -3.86
C THR A 15 -10.35 19.30 -4.46
N GLU A 16 -9.57 19.01 -5.50
CA GLU A 16 -8.97 19.93 -6.47
C GLU A 16 -7.65 20.59 -6.07
N THR A 17 -6.57 20.05 -6.60
CA THR A 17 -5.77 20.76 -7.62
C THR A 17 -4.98 19.72 -8.44
N ILE A 18 -5.57 19.31 -9.56
CA ILE A 18 -4.86 18.66 -10.66
C ILE A 18 -4.31 19.78 -11.55
N THR A 19 -3.02 19.70 -11.90
CA THR A 19 -2.37 20.02 -13.20
C THR A 19 -1.07 20.83 -13.10
N GLU A 20 -0.06 20.27 -13.77
CA GLU A 20 1.17 20.89 -14.30
C GLU A 20 2.18 21.56 -13.34
N LYS A 21 3.28 20.84 -13.06
CA LYS A 21 4.65 21.40 -13.14
C LYS A 21 5.74 20.32 -13.16
N LYS A 22 6.21 20.08 -14.39
CA LYS A 22 7.62 20.04 -14.84
C LYS A 22 8.66 19.14 -14.12
N LYS A 23 9.24 18.26 -14.96
CA LYS A 23 10.63 17.81 -14.98
C LYS A 23 11.64 18.77 -14.30
N LYS A 24 12.64 18.15 -13.65
CA LYS A 24 13.88 18.67 -13.02
C LYS A 24 13.75 19.13 -11.56
N LYS A 25 14.20 18.28 -10.64
CA LYS A 25 15.31 18.66 -9.75
C LYS A 25 16.01 17.44 -9.16
N LYS A 26 17.17 17.17 -9.75
CA LYS A 26 18.25 16.35 -9.22
C LYS A 26 18.85 17.09 -8.02
N GLU A 27 19.28 16.32 -7.03
CA GLU A 27 20.31 16.63 -6.03
C GLU A 27 20.00 17.57 -4.83
N LYS A 28 20.38 17.03 -3.66
CA LYS A 28 20.73 17.67 -2.38
C LYS A 28 19.56 18.11 -1.48
N LYS A 29 19.32 17.31 -0.43
CA LYS A 29 19.80 17.65 0.94
C LYS A 29 19.65 16.47 1.91
N LYS A 30 20.81 16.06 2.46
CA LYS A 30 20.96 15.39 3.76
C LYS A 30 20.49 16.33 4.88
N VAL A 31 20.41 15.79 6.10
CA VAL A 31 20.08 16.37 7.43
C VAL A 31 18.70 15.88 7.91
N SER A 32 18.59 14.66 8.43
CA SER A 32 18.86 14.20 9.82
C SER A 32 17.80 14.61 10.84
N SER A 33 17.05 13.63 11.35
CA SER A 33 16.75 13.54 12.79
C SER A 33 16.50 12.08 13.17
N GLU A 34 17.39 11.57 14.02
CA GLU A 34 17.41 10.26 14.66
C GLU A 34 16.16 9.96 15.48
N THR A 35 15.86 8.65 15.57
CA THR A 35 15.44 7.81 16.72
C THR A 35 14.56 6.72 16.09
N ASP A 36 15.01 5.48 15.87
CA ASP A 36 15.51 4.55 16.88
C ASP A 36 16.52 3.54 16.26
N LYS A 37 17.52 3.16 17.05
CA LYS A 37 18.55 2.20 16.68
C LYS A 37 18.00 0.78 16.81
N VAL A 38 17.92 0.06 15.70
CA VAL A 38 18.29 -1.37 15.71
C VAL A 38 19.54 -1.52 14.87
N VAL A 39 20.63 -1.82 15.57
CA VAL A 39 21.92 -2.20 15.02
C VAL A 39 21.74 -3.56 14.34
N GLY A 40 22.13 -3.63 13.07
CA GLY A 40 22.16 -4.86 12.30
C GLY A 40 22.70 -4.59 10.91
N ASP A 41 24.03 -4.54 10.83
CA ASP A 41 24.87 -4.74 9.66
C ASP A 41 24.55 -3.95 8.37
N SER A 42 25.57 -3.24 7.86
CA SER A 42 25.54 -2.65 6.51
C SER A 42 25.72 -3.74 5.44
N GLU A 43 24.95 -4.81 5.55
CA GLU A 43 24.73 -5.81 4.53
C GLU A 43 23.57 -5.33 3.65
N LYS A 44 23.67 -5.58 2.34
CA LYS A 44 22.75 -5.07 1.31
C LYS A 44 21.29 -5.18 1.77
N THR A 45 20.70 -4.05 2.20
CA THR A 45 19.29 -4.01 2.58
C THR A 45 18.46 -4.52 1.42
N SER A 46 17.77 -5.64 1.65
CA SER A 46 17.10 -6.34 0.56
C SER A 46 15.91 -5.52 0.08
N ALA A 47 15.46 -5.78 -1.15
CA ALA A 47 14.26 -5.11 -1.66
C ALA A 47 13.03 -5.32 -0.76
N ARG A 48 12.99 -6.48 -0.07
CA ARG A 48 12.00 -6.83 0.94
C ARG A 48 12.09 -5.91 2.14
N ASP A 49 13.26 -5.80 2.77
CA ASP A 49 13.39 -5.04 4.03
C ASP A 49 13.02 -3.57 3.82
N LEU A 50 13.46 -3.00 2.70
CA LEU A 50 13.12 -1.62 2.32
C LEU A 50 11.63 -1.43 2.01
N ALA A 51 10.94 -2.47 1.56
CA ALA A 51 9.50 -2.45 1.34
C ALA A 51 8.70 -2.59 2.63
N LEU A 52 9.16 -3.43 3.56
CA LEU A 52 8.55 -3.56 4.89
C LEU A 52 8.76 -2.28 5.71
N GLU A 53 9.97 -1.70 5.69
CA GLU A 53 10.25 -0.41 6.33
C GLU A 53 9.36 0.70 5.74
N TYR A 54 9.13 0.70 4.43
CA TYR A 54 8.23 1.65 3.78
C TYR A 54 6.80 1.57 4.33
N LEU A 55 6.27 0.36 4.58
CA LEU A 55 4.95 0.17 5.19
C LEU A 55 4.92 0.61 6.65
N LYS A 56 5.94 0.23 7.44
CA LYS A 56 6.04 0.64 8.85
C LYS A 56 6.11 2.16 8.98
N LYS A 57 6.95 2.80 8.17
CA LYS A 57 7.07 4.26 8.12
C LYS A 57 5.78 4.94 7.70
N TRP A 58 5.03 4.33 6.76
CA TRP A 58 3.70 4.82 6.44
C TRP A 58 2.82 4.79 7.69
N HIS A 59 2.70 3.64 8.37
CA HIS A 59 1.86 3.44 9.54
C HIS A 59 2.23 4.36 10.73
N GLU A 60 3.50 4.38 11.12
CA GLU A 60 3.97 5.07 12.32
C GLU A 60 4.24 6.57 12.09
N ASN A 61 4.76 6.92 10.91
CA ASN A 61 5.36 8.23 10.64
C ASN A 61 4.88 8.85 9.33
N ARG A 62 3.56 9.00 9.19
CA ARG A 62 2.89 9.62 8.02
C ARG A 62 3.51 10.94 7.56
N LYS A 63 4.01 11.78 8.48
CA LYS A 63 4.61 13.10 8.15
C LYS A 63 5.94 13.01 7.40
N GLN A 64 6.74 11.98 7.67
CA GLN A 64 8.05 11.75 7.03
C GLN A 64 7.96 10.73 5.89
N TRP A 65 6.80 10.14 5.68
CA TRP A 65 6.57 9.18 4.63
C TRP A 65 6.54 9.88 3.28
N SER A 66 7.20 9.27 2.30
CA SER A 66 7.18 9.73 0.92
C SER A 66 6.77 8.56 0.04
N PHE A 67 5.93 8.83 -0.96
CA PHE A 67 5.48 7.79 -1.87
C PHE A 67 6.64 7.22 -2.68
N GLN A 68 6.92 5.93 -2.50
CA GLN A 68 7.97 5.22 -3.21
C GLN A 68 7.35 4.15 -4.09
N LYS A 69 7.04 4.51 -5.34
CA LYS A 69 6.39 3.61 -6.31
C LYS A 69 7.07 2.24 -6.41
N VAL A 70 8.41 2.20 -6.41
CA VAL A 70 9.17 0.93 -6.50
C VAL A 70 8.84 0.01 -5.31
N ARG A 71 8.75 0.57 -4.09
CA ARG A 71 8.38 -0.21 -2.89
C ARG A 71 6.93 -0.66 -2.96
N GLN A 72 6.01 0.23 -3.33
CA GLN A 72 4.61 -0.14 -3.50
C GLN A 72 4.45 -1.28 -4.51
N VAL A 73 5.06 -1.18 -5.70
CA VAL A 73 4.97 -2.23 -6.73
C VAL A 73 5.54 -3.55 -6.21
N TRP A 74 6.69 -3.50 -5.53
CA TRP A 74 7.30 -4.69 -4.94
C TRP A 74 6.34 -5.37 -3.94
N ILE A 75 5.69 -4.59 -3.07
CA ILE A 75 4.73 -5.09 -2.09
C ILE A 75 3.54 -5.75 -2.79
N LEU A 76 2.91 -5.05 -3.74
CA LEU A 76 1.73 -5.56 -4.45
C LEU A 76 2.02 -6.86 -5.22
N GLN A 77 3.25 -7.05 -5.69
CA GLN A 77 3.67 -8.29 -6.35
C GLN A 77 3.89 -9.46 -5.39
N HIS A 78 4.29 -9.17 -4.14
CA HIS A 78 4.74 -10.19 -3.19
C HIS A 78 3.83 -10.36 -1.97
N MET A 79 2.76 -9.59 -1.85
CA MET A 79 1.88 -9.61 -0.68
C MET A 79 1.14 -10.93 -0.47
N TYR A 80 1.00 -11.75 -1.51
CA TYR A 80 0.38 -13.08 -1.39
C TYR A 80 1.32 -14.12 -0.77
N ASP A 81 2.61 -13.80 -0.66
CA ASP A 81 3.63 -14.69 -0.10
C ASP A 81 3.86 -14.33 1.39
N THR A 82 3.43 -15.22 2.29
CA THR A 82 3.58 -15.09 3.75
C THR A 82 5.03 -15.02 4.18
N GLN A 83 5.92 -15.70 3.45
CA GLN A 83 7.34 -15.67 3.72
C GLN A 83 7.92 -14.31 3.40
N LYS A 84 7.45 -13.60 2.38
CA LYS A 84 7.98 -12.28 1.98
C LYS A 84 7.34 -11.11 2.70
N VAL A 85 6.03 -11.17 2.91
CA VAL A 85 5.26 -10.18 3.66
C VAL A 85 4.62 -10.91 4.84
N PRO A 86 5.16 -10.75 6.07
CA PRO A 86 4.56 -11.35 7.25
C PRO A 86 3.16 -10.77 7.52
N ASP A 87 2.39 -11.47 8.35
CA ASP A 87 0.99 -11.11 8.63
C ASP A 87 0.83 -9.74 9.30
N GLU A 88 1.83 -9.32 10.08
CA GLU A 88 1.82 -8.01 10.75
C GLU A 88 1.87 -6.87 9.72
N GLU A 89 2.82 -6.93 8.78
CA GLU A 89 2.91 -5.94 7.71
C GLU A 89 1.78 -6.08 6.70
N PHE A 90 1.21 -7.28 6.52
CA PHE A 90 0.04 -7.47 5.67
C PHE A 90 -1.19 -6.73 6.20
N LYS A 91 -1.41 -6.70 7.53
CA LYS A 91 -2.50 -5.90 8.12
C LYS A 91 -2.33 -4.41 7.82
N ILE A 92 -1.11 -3.89 7.99
CA ILE A 92 -0.77 -2.50 7.65
C ILE A 92 -0.99 -2.24 6.16
N LEU A 93 -0.65 -3.20 5.30
CA LEU A 93 -0.88 -3.11 3.85
C LEU A 93 -2.37 -2.99 3.51
N LEU A 94 -3.25 -3.74 4.16
CA LEU A 94 -4.70 -3.64 3.91
C LEU A 94 -5.21 -2.23 4.17
N GLU A 95 -4.78 -1.60 5.27
CA GLU A 95 -5.09 -0.19 5.56
C GLU A 95 -4.46 0.77 4.54
N TYR A 96 -3.24 0.47 4.08
CA TYR A 96 -2.57 1.25 3.03
C TYR A 96 -3.37 1.23 1.72
N MET A 97 -3.97 0.09 1.40
CA MET A 97 -4.72 -0.12 0.17
C MET A 97 -6.08 0.56 0.15
N GLU A 98 -6.72 0.78 1.29
CA GLU A 98 -7.97 1.55 1.39
C GLU A 98 -7.82 2.96 0.77
N ASN A 99 -6.63 3.54 0.91
CA ASN A 99 -6.30 4.86 0.40
C ASN A 99 -5.73 4.84 -1.04
N SER A 100 -5.57 3.66 -1.63
CA SER A 100 -5.05 3.48 -2.99
C SER A 100 -6.15 3.68 -4.03
N LYS A 101 -5.89 4.56 -5.01
CA LYS A 101 -6.86 4.89 -6.07
C LYS A 101 -6.27 4.71 -7.47
N GLY A 102 -7.15 4.52 -8.45
CA GLY A 102 -6.81 4.41 -9.87
C GLY A 102 -6.11 3.10 -10.23
N LYS A 103 -5.13 3.17 -11.13
CA LYS A 103 -4.56 1.99 -11.79
C LYS A 103 -3.93 0.97 -10.84
N ALA A 104 -3.36 1.41 -9.73
CA ALA A 104 -2.78 0.51 -8.74
C ALA A 104 -3.84 -0.42 -8.13
N ARG A 105 -5.03 0.12 -7.80
CA ARG A 105 -6.17 -0.66 -7.29
C ARG A 105 -6.68 -1.64 -8.34
N GLU A 106 -6.96 -1.17 -9.55
CA GLU A 106 -7.42 -2.02 -10.65
C GLU A 106 -6.47 -3.19 -10.93
N ASN A 107 -5.16 -2.90 -10.99
CA ASN A 107 -4.17 -3.95 -11.24
C ASN A 107 -4.11 -4.95 -10.08
N THR A 108 -4.31 -4.49 -8.85
CA THR A 108 -4.29 -5.38 -7.69
C THR A 108 -5.49 -6.30 -7.67
N ILE A 109 -6.68 -5.80 -7.99
CA ILE A 109 -7.89 -6.63 -8.15
C ILE A 109 -7.65 -7.72 -9.20
N LYS A 110 -7.16 -7.35 -10.39
CA LYS A 110 -6.85 -8.31 -11.45
C LYS A 110 -5.80 -9.34 -11.04
N GLN A 111 -4.77 -8.93 -10.30
CA GLN A 111 -3.76 -9.85 -9.79
C GLN A 111 -4.35 -10.82 -8.76
N ALA A 112 -5.24 -10.35 -7.88
CA ALA A 112 -5.89 -11.19 -6.90
C ALA A 112 -6.84 -12.22 -7.54
N GLU A 113 -7.60 -11.81 -8.56
CA GLU A 113 -8.43 -12.72 -9.38
C GLU A 113 -7.58 -13.84 -10.01
N VAL A 114 -6.45 -13.49 -10.62
CA VAL A 114 -5.52 -14.46 -11.22
C VAL A 114 -4.93 -15.41 -10.16
N VAL A 115 -4.66 -14.94 -8.95
CA VAL A 115 -4.16 -15.81 -7.86
C VAL A 115 -5.24 -16.81 -7.43
N ILE A 116 -6.50 -16.37 -7.35
CA ILE A 116 -7.64 -17.22 -7.00
C ILE A 116 -7.87 -18.28 -8.08
N GLU A 117 -7.93 -17.87 -9.34
CA GLU A 117 -8.12 -18.76 -10.49
C GLU A 117 -7.02 -19.83 -10.56
N LYS A 118 -5.75 -19.42 -10.44
CA LYS A 118 -4.62 -20.36 -10.44
C LYS A 118 -4.67 -21.35 -9.28
N PHE A 119 -5.12 -20.92 -8.11
CA PHE A 119 -5.25 -21.82 -6.97
C PHE A 119 -6.37 -22.85 -7.21
N GLU A 120 -7.48 -22.45 -7.84
CA GLU A 120 -8.57 -23.35 -8.19
C GLU A 120 -8.18 -24.37 -9.27
N GLU A 121 -7.23 -24.02 -10.14
CA GLU A 121 -6.71 -24.92 -11.19
C GLU A 121 -5.62 -25.91 -10.72
N THR A 122 -4.94 -25.64 -9.60
CA THR A 122 -3.77 -26.42 -9.16
C THR A 122 -4.08 -27.25 -7.91
N ASP A 123 -3.57 -28.49 -7.81
CA ASP A 123 -3.69 -29.31 -6.60
C ASP A 123 -2.90 -28.73 -5.40
N ASN A 124 -3.57 -27.81 -4.70
CA ASN A 124 -3.45 -27.35 -3.31
C ASN A 124 -2.14 -27.61 -2.52
N ASP A 125 -1.18 -26.69 -2.64
CA ASP A 125 -0.08 -26.50 -1.67
C ASP A 125 -0.46 -25.54 -0.51
N THR A 126 0.18 -25.70 0.67
CA THR A 126 -0.09 -24.84 1.85
C THR A 126 0.19 -23.36 1.59
N ALA A 127 1.32 -23.03 0.96
CA ALA A 127 1.67 -21.64 0.63
C ALA A 127 0.71 -21.06 -0.43
N ALA A 128 0.27 -21.88 -1.38
CA ALA A 128 -0.73 -21.49 -2.36
C ALA A 128 -2.08 -21.19 -1.69
N LYS A 129 -2.44 -21.96 -0.65
CA LYS A 129 -3.64 -21.74 0.17
C LYS A 129 -3.57 -20.43 0.96
N GLU A 130 -2.43 -20.11 1.55
CA GLU A 130 -2.23 -18.81 2.22
C GLU A 130 -2.34 -17.64 1.24
N GLY A 131 -1.70 -17.75 0.07
CA GLY A 131 -1.81 -16.76 -1.00
C GLY A 131 -3.24 -16.57 -1.50
N TYR A 132 -3.99 -17.67 -1.63
CA TYR A 132 -5.42 -17.65 -1.95
C TYR A 132 -6.25 -16.88 -0.90
N MET A 133 -6.03 -17.17 0.39
CA MET A 133 -6.73 -16.49 1.48
C MET A 133 -6.45 -14.98 1.48
N ARG A 134 -5.19 -14.59 1.26
CA ARG A 134 -4.80 -13.18 1.15
C ARG A 134 -5.42 -12.51 -0.08
N ALA A 135 -5.47 -13.19 -1.23
CA ALA A 135 -6.11 -12.69 -2.43
C ALA A 135 -7.61 -12.44 -2.22
N ARG A 136 -8.31 -13.36 -1.55
CA ARG A 136 -9.71 -13.18 -1.13
C ARG A 136 -9.90 -11.97 -0.22
N GLN A 137 -9.04 -11.80 0.78
CA GLN A 137 -9.10 -10.64 1.68
C GLN A 137 -8.89 -9.33 0.91
N VAL A 138 -7.91 -9.28 0.00
CA VAL A 138 -7.65 -8.10 -0.83
C VAL A 138 -8.85 -7.77 -1.71
N LEU A 139 -9.47 -8.76 -2.37
CA LEU A 139 -10.66 -8.53 -3.17
C LEU A 139 -11.83 -8.02 -2.32
N GLN A 140 -12.04 -8.60 -1.14
CA GLN A 140 -13.10 -8.15 -0.24
C GLN A 140 -12.91 -6.70 0.21
N MET A 141 -11.66 -6.28 0.45
CA MET A 141 -11.34 -4.89 0.83
C MET A 141 -11.43 -3.90 -0.33
N LEU A 142 -11.18 -4.35 -1.56
CA LEU A 142 -11.15 -3.50 -2.75
C LEU A 142 -12.42 -3.57 -3.62
N SER A 143 -13.36 -4.45 -3.30
CA SER A 143 -14.72 -4.48 -3.87
C SER A 143 -15.57 -3.33 -3.35
#